data_AF-A0A7V2FZV1-F1
#
_entry.id   AF-A0A7V2FZV1-F1
#
_cell.length_a   1.000
_cell.length_b   1.000
_cell.length_c   1.000
_cell.angle_alpha   90.00
_cell.angle_beta   90.00
_cell.angle_gamma   90.00
#
_symmetry.space_group_name_H-M   'P 1'
#
loop_
_entity.id
_entity.type
_entity.pdbx_description
1 polymer ?
#
loop_
_entity_poly.entity_id
_entity_poly.type
_entity_poly.pdbx_seq_one_letter_code
_entity_poly.pdbx_strand_id
1 'polypeptide(L)'
;MRADLQPRTSPRRALAQVEAFVRQAVPYEWDWVTWGAADYLPTLSEMLALRPVREDCDGRAVAAASMLQKLGYDARLVTDLKHVWVWTPQGETMGPGGRKFVESDQRGTRLNWAALTATPANLAYGIAAFPWTRELIVLLTFWLLLLRRAPRWPWALLGLAVLLDGWLIFRLACRNPWPAGLWDSVGALLGWGHVAAAVLIILGTGERRRSRFPHP
;
A
#
# COMPACT_ATOMS: atom_id res chain seq x y z
N MET A 1 -17.75 10.22 26.35
CA MET A 1 -19.00 10.08 25.57
C MET A 1 -19.28 8.59 25.45
N ARG A 2 -20.22 8.03 26.22
CA ARG A 2 -20.63 6.63 26.09
C ARG A 2 -21.60 6.56 24.93
N ALA A 3 -21.18 6.00 23.80
CA ALA A 3 -22.12 5.62 22.75
C ALA A 3 -22.97 4.48 23.34
N ASP A 4 -24.26 4.73 23.53
CA ASP A 4 -25.25 3.74 23.98
C ASP A 4 -25.42 2.65 22.91
N LEU A 5 -24.49 1.72 22.87
CA LEU A 5 -24.67 0.46 22.16
C LEU A 5 -25.54 -0.42 23.06
N GLN A 6 -26.86 -0.35 22.81
CA GLN A 6 -27.85 -1.07 23.59
C GLN A 6 -27.56 -2.58 23.59
N PRO A 7 -27.78 -3.30 24.71
CA PRO A 7 -27.49 -4.74 24.85
C PRO A 7 -28.27 -5.69 23.91
N ARG A 8 -29.00 -5.18 22.91
CA ARG A 8 -29.87 -5.93 22.00
C ARG A 8 -29.60 -5.69 20.52
N THR A 9 -28.51 -5.00 20.16
CA THR A 9 -28.14 -4.86 18.73
C THR A 9 -27.58 -6.16 18.19
N SER A 10 -28.08 -6.60 17.03
CA SER A 10 -27.51 -7.75 16.33
C SER A 10 -26.02 -7.50 16.00
N PRO A 11 -25.17 -8.54 15.93
CA PRO A 11 -23.75 -8.38 15.64
C PRO A 11 -23.47 -7.53 14.39
N ARG A 12 -24.21 -7.77 13.31
CA ARG A 12 -24.11 -7.00 12.07
C ARG A 12 -24.41 -5.51 12.27
N ARG A 13 -25.39 -5.19 13.11
CA ARG A 13 -25.74 -3.79 13.42
C ARG A 13 -24.68 -3.14 14.30
N ALA A 14 -24.10 -3.87 15.24
CA ALA A 14 -23.00 -3.37 16.06
C ALA A 14 -21.76 -3.05 15.20
N LEU A 15 -21.36 -3.95 14.29
CA LEU A 15 -20.26 -3.71 13.35
C LEU A 15 -20.51 -2.44 12.51
N ALA A 16 -21.70 -2.31 11.91
CA ALA A 16 -22.07 -1.15 11.11
C ALA A 16 -22.09 0.16 11.92
N GLN A 17 -22.52 0.12 13.19
CA GLN A 17 -22.53 1.28 14.07
C GLN A 17 -21.11 1.72 14.45
N VAL A 18 -20.20 0.78 14.74
CA VAL A 18 -18.79 1.09 15.00
C VAL A 18 -18.15 1.71 13.76
N GLU A 19 -18.33 1.12 12.58
CA GLU A 19 -17.78 1.67 11.34
C GLU A 19 -18.29 3.08 11.04
N ALA A 20 -19.61 3.32 11.19
CA ALA A 20 -20.18 4.64 11.02
C ALA A 20 -19.61 5.65 12.00
N PHE A 21 -19.49 5.27 13.28
CA PHE A 21 -18.90 6.12 14.31
C PHE A 21 -17.44 6.46 14.01
N VAL A 22 -16.61 5.46 13.66
CA VAL A 22 -15.19 5.66 13.36
C VAL A 22 -15.01 6.56 12.14
N ARG A 23 -15.76 6.34 11.06
CA ARG A 23 -15.68 7.19 9.85
C ARG A 23 -16.05 8.65 10.13
N GLN A 24 -16.98 8.88 11.06
CA GLN A 24 -17.38 10.21 11.48
C GLN A 24 -16.36 10.86 12.43
N ALA A 25 -15.84 10.10 13.40
CA ALA A 25 -14.95 10.61 14.44
C ALA A 25 -13.49 10.78 13.97
N VAL A 26 -13.06 9.99 12.99
CA VAL A 26 -11.71 9.99 12.43
C VAL A 26 -11.81 10.23 10.93
N PRO A 27 -11.82 11.49 10.46
CA PRO A 27 -11.75 11.82 9.03
C PRO A 27 -10.57 11.13 8.32
N TYR A 28 -10.75 10.82 7.04
CA TYR A 28 -9.74 10.08 6.26
C TYR A 28 -8.62 11.04 5.86
N GLU A 29 -7.38 10.70 6.18
CA GLU A 29 -6.19 11.42 5.73
C GLU A 29 -5.02 10.45 5.63
N TRP A 30 -4.22 10.58 4.59
CA TRP A 30 -3.10 9.67 4.34
C TRP A 30 -1.95 9.84 5.34
N ASP A 31 -1.24 8.75 5.63
CA ASP A 31 -0.07 8.75 6.52
C ASP A 31 1.06 9.66 6.07
N TRP A 32 1.22 9.88 4.77
CA TRP A 32 2.23 10.82 4.28
C TRP A 32 1.90 12.28 4.58
N VAL A 33 0.65 12.59 4.92
CA VAL A 33 0.19 13.89 5.41
C VAL A 33 0.22 13.92 6.93
N THR A 34 -0.26 12.86 7.59
CA THR A 34 -0.41 12.81 9.06
C THR A 34 0.92 12.53 9.76
N TRP A 35 1.65 11.52 9.32
CA TRP A 35 2.85 10.97 9.96
C TRP A 35 4.14 11.26 9.16
N GLY A 36 4.02 11.69 7.91
CA GLY A 36 5.16 11.85 7.01
C GLY A 36 5.76 10.53 6.51
N ALA A 37 5.10 9.41 6.79
CA ALA A 37 5.49 8.06 6.39
C ALA A 37 4.77 7.61 5.11
N ALA A 38 5.27 6.56 4.45
CA ALA A 38 4.55 5.95 3.33
C ALA A 38 3.34 5.14 3.80
N ASP A 39 3.48 4.51 4.98
CA ASP A 39 2.53 3.66 5.67
C ASP A 39 2.98 3.62 7.15
N TYR A 40 2.09 3.85 8.10
CA TYR A 40 2.37 3.90 9.53
C TYR A 40 1.15 3.48 10.33
N LEU A 41 1.21 2.26 10.89
CA LEU A 41 0.15 1.73 11.76
C LEU A 41 0.23 2.33 13.17
N PRO A 42 -0.65 3.27 13.56
CA PRO A 42 -0.55 3.95 14.84
C PRO A 42 -1.20 3.10 15.95
N THR A 43 -0.79 3.32 17.20
CA THR A 43 -1.61 2.94 18.35
C THR A 43 -2.84 3.86 18.46
N LEU A 44 -3.90 3.38 19.12
CA LEU A 44 -5.07 4.21 19.40
C LEU A 44 -4.71 5.48 20.17
N SER A 45 -3.75 5.41 21.10
CA SER A 45 -3.27 6.57 21.85
C SER A 45 -2.56 7.60 20.99
N GLU A 46 -1.71 7.16 20.04
CA GLU A 46 -1.01 8.04 19.11
C GLU A 46 -1.99 8.74 18.18
N MET A 47 -2.93 7.98 17.58
CA MET A 47 -4.00 8.55 16.75
C MET A 47 -4.80 9.61 17.53
N LEU A 48 -5.20 9.30 18.76
CA LEU A 48 -5.97 10.22 19.60
C LEU A 48 -5.17 11.43 20.11
N ALA A 49 -3.84 11.43 19.98
CA ALA A 49 -3.00 12.58 20.31
C ALA A 49 -2.99 13.62 19.17
N LEU A 50 -3.33 13.23 17.93
CA LEU A 50 -3.41 14.14 16.79
C LEU A 50 -4.47 15.22 16.99
N ARG A 51 -4.18 16.43 16.49
CA ARG A 51 -5.07 17.59 16.58
C ARG A 51 -5.11 18.32 15.22
N PRO A 52 -6.20 18.20 14.44
CA PRO A 52 -7.34 17.31 14.63
C PRO A 52 -6.98 15.82 14.46
N VAL A 53 -7.83 14.93 15.00
CA VAL A 53 -7.72 13.48 14.77
C VAL A 53 -8.08 13.18 13.32
N ARG A 54 -7.23 12.43 12.61
CA ARG A 54 -7.40 12.00 11.22
C ARG A 54 -6.43 10.85 10.94
N GLU A 55 -6.87 9.86 10.17
CA GLU A 55 -6.08 8.68 9.80
C GLU A 55 -6.62 8.04 8.53
N ASP A 56 -5.81 7.19 7.90
CA ASP A 56 -6.23 6.42 6.75
C ASP A 56 -6.96 5.11 7.15
N CYS A 57 -6.88 4.09 6.31
CA CYS A 57 -7.57 2.82 6.53
C CYS A 57 -7.12 2.12 7.81
N ASP A 58 -5.85 2.20 8.17
CA ASP A 58 -5.25 1.35 9.19
C ASP A 58 -5.50 1.88 10.61
N GLY A 59 -5.34 3.18 10.85
CA GLY A 59 -5.66 3.83 12.11
C GLY A 59 -7.17 3.77 12.39
N ARG A 60 -8.00 3.90 11.36
CA ARG A 60 -9.45 3.67 11.48
C ARG A 60 -9.77 2.21 11.82
N ALA A 61 -9.07 1.24 11.23
CA ALA A 61 -9.24 -0.17 11.58
C ALA A 61 -8.79 -0.47 13.02
N VAL A 62 -7.67 0.11 13.48
CA VAL A 62 -7.19 0.03 14.87
C VAL A 62 -8.24 0.55 15.84
N ALA A 63 -8.85 1.70 15.54
CA ALA A 63 -9.92 2.28 16.35
C ALA A 63 -11.15 1.35 16.41
N ALA A 64 -11.61 0.87 15.26
CA ALA A 64 -12.76 -0.02 15.17
C ALA A 64 -12.52 -1.35 15.91
N ALA A 65 -11.36 -1.97 15.72
CA ALA A 65 -10.98 -3.20 16.40
C ALA A 65 -10.95 -3.00 17.93
N SER A 66 -10.35 -1.90 18.40
CA SER A 66 -10.30 -1.57 19.83
C SER A 66 -11.69 -1.38 20.45
N MET A 67 -12.60 -0.69 19.74
CA MET A 67 -13.98 -0.51 20.18
C MET A 67 -14.73 -1.84 20.22
N LEU A 68 -14.60 -2.66 19.19
CA LEU A 68 -15.27 -3.98 19.11
C LEU A 68 -14.75 -4.94 20.19
N GLN A 69 -13.44 -4.97 20.45
CA GLN A 69 -12.88 -5.74 21.56
C GLN A 69 -13.44 -5.27 22.90
N LYS A 70 -13.59 -3.96 23.12
CA LYS A 70 -14.19 -3.40 24.34
C LYS A 70 -15.66 -3.79 24.49
N LEU A 71 -16.36 -4.04 23.39
CA LEU A 71 -17.74 -4.52 23.34
C LEU A 71 -17.87 -6.05 23.45
N GLY A 72 -16.76 -6.77 23.58
CA GLY A 72 -16.73 -8.23 23.76
C GLY A 72 -16.65 -9.04 22.48
N TYR A 73 -16.34 -8.43 21.33
CA TYR A 73 -16.12 -9.14 20.07
C TYR A 73 -14.66 -9.61 19.96
N ASP A 74 -14.43 -10.81 19.40
CA ASP A 74 -13.11 -11.23 18.92
C ASP A 74 -12.83 -10.49 17.61
N ALA A 75 -12.26 -9.29 17.72
CA ALA A 75 -11.96 -8.42 16.58
C ALA A 75 -10.45 -8.36 16.29
N ARG A 76 -10.10 -8.54 15.02
CA ARG A 76 -8.72 -8.69 14.54
C ARG A 76 -8.47 -7.80 13.34
N LEU A 77 -7.24 -7.29 13.23
CA LEU A 77 -6.81 -6.56 12.05
C LEU A 77 -6.42 -7.56 10.96
N VAL A 78 -6.87 -7.26 9.75
CA VAL A 78 -6.55 -8.02 8.56
C VAL A 78 -6.21 -7.04 7.42
N THR A 79 -5.30 -7.43 6.54
CA THR A 79 -4.92 -6.61 5.39
C THR A 79 -4.64 -7.46 4.15
N ASP A 80 -4.85 -6.86 2.98
CA ASP A 80 -4.47 -7.40 1.68
C ASP A 80 -3.23 -6.73 1.08
N LEU A 81 -2.45 -5.97 1.88
CA LEU A 81 -1.31 -5.10 1.47
C LEU A 81 -1.69 -3.77 0.80
N LYS A 82 -2.97 -3.52 0.50
CA LYS A 82 -3.46 -2.22 0.01
C LYS A 82 -4.35 -1.51 1.03
N HIS A 83 -5.11 -2.31 1.78
CA HIS A 83 -6.14 -1.84 2.69
C HIS A 83 -6.11 -2.66 3.98
N VAL A 84 -6.41 -2.02 5.11
CA VAL A 84 -6.52 -2.65 6.43
C VAL A 84 -7.97 -2.55 6.90
N TRP A 85 -8.53 -3.65 7.39
CA TRP A 85 -9.89 -3.71 7.90
C TRP A 85 -10.01 -4.65 9.10
N VAL A 86 -11.23 -4.78 9.63
CA VAL A 86 -11.49 -5.57 10.84
C VAL A 86 -12.29 -6.81 10.51
N TRP A 87 -11.79 -7.96 10.99
CA TRP A 87 -12.50 -9.24 10.96
C TRP A 87 -13.02 -9.61 12.35
N THR A 88 -14.21 -10.22 12.40
CA THR A 88 -14.79 -10.88 13.56
C THR A 88 -15.46 -12.20 13.15
N PRO A 89 -15.69 -13.16 14.08
CA PRO A 89 -16.49 -14.34 13.78
C PRO A 89 -17.92 -14.04 13.29
N GLN A 90 -18.44 -12.85 13.60
CA GLN A 90 -19.79 -12.41 13.24
C GLN A 90 -19.85 -11.61 11.93
N GLY A 91 -18.70 -11.34 11.30
CA GLY A 91 -18.59 -10.57 10.06
C GLY A 91 -17.38 -9.64 10.01
N GLU A 92 -17.24 -8.96 8.88
CA GLU A 92 -16.15 -7.99 8.63
C GLU A 92 -16.70 -6.56 8.54
N THR A 93 -15.86 -5.57 8.83
CA THR A 93 -16.22 -4.15 8.83
C THR A 93 -15.00 -3.29 8.48
N MET A 94 -15.20 -1.97 8.32
CA MET A 94 -14.22 -1.01 7.80
C MET A 94 -13.93 -1.17 6.31
N GLY A 95 -14.96 -1.54 5.53
CA GLY A 95 -14.83 -1.78 4.10
C GLY A 95 -13.92 -2.96 3.78
N PRO A 96 -14.40 -4.21 3.91
CA PRO A 96 -13.60 -5.40 3.65
C PRO A 96 -12.89 -5.36 2.30
N GLY A 97 -11.59 -5.68 2.33
CA GLY A 97 -10.74 -5.70 1.14
C GLY A 97 -10.82 -7.01 0.35
N GLY A 98 -9.75 -7.30 -0.38
CA GLY A 98 -9.58 -8.53 -1.13
C GLY A 98 -9.14 -9.71 -0.27
N ARG A 99 -8.32 -10.58 -0.85
CA ARG A 99 -7.82 -11.78 -0.16
C ARG A 99 -6.84 -11.38 0.95
N LYS A 100 -7.13 -11.78 2.18
CA LYS A 100 -6.28 -11.53 3.37
C LYS A 100 -4.87 -12.06 3.16
N PHE A 101 -3.90 -11.16 3.28
CA PHE A 101 -2.48 -11.44 3.24
C PHE A 101 -1.90 -11.56 4.66
N VAL A 102 -2.19 -10.59 5.53
CA VAL A 102 -1.83 -10.65 6.95
C VAL A 102 -3.09 -10.72 7.80
N GLU A 103 -3.05 -11.57 8.81
CA GLU A 103 -4.02 -11.59 9.90
C GLU A 103 -3.25 -11.45 11.23
N SER A 104 -3.62 -10.46 12.05
CA SER A 104 -2.99 -10.26 13.36
C SER A 104 -3.97 -10.60 14.47
N ASP A 105 -3.58 -11.50 15.36
CA ASP A 105 -4.33 -11.84 16.57
C ASP A 105 -3.46 -11.77 17.84
N GLN A 106 -4.03 -12.09 19.00
CA GLN A 106 -3.30 -12.07 20.29
C GLN A 106 -2.15 -13.08 20.37
N ARG A 107 -2.10 -14.08 19.47
CA ARG A 107 -1.04 -15.08 19.38
C ARG A 107 0.05 -14.69 18.38
N GLY A 108 -0.15 -13.60 17.63
CA GLY A 108 0.82 -13.04 16.70
C GLY A 108 0.29 -12.87 15.29
N THR A 109 1.22 -12.66 14.36
CA THR A 109 0.95 -12.34 12.96
C THR A 109 1.01 -13.60 12.10
N ARG A 110 -0.05 -13.85 11.32
CA ARG A 110 -0.12 -14.96 10.35
C ARG A 110 -0.05 -14.41 8.93
N LEU A 111 0.75 -15.06 8.10
CA LEU A 111 0.92 -14.72 6.68
C LEU A 111 0.25 -15.77 5.80
N ASN A 112 -0.61 -15.32 4.89
CA ASN A 112 -1.18 -16.15 3.85
C ASN A 112 -0.31 -16.08 2.59
N TRP A 113 0.62 -17.02 2.45
CA TRP A 113 1.52 -17.07 1.30
C TRP A 113 0.80 -17.21 -0.04
N ALA A 114 -0.38 -17.84 -0.07
CA ALA A 114 -1.17 -17.92 -1.30
C ALA A 114 -1.60 -16.52 -1.78
N ALA A 115 -1.70 -15.54 -0.87
CA ALA A 115 -2.01 -14.15 -1.18
C ALA A 115 -0.90 -13.41 -1.94
N LEU A 116 0.33 -13.96 -2.02
CA LEU A 116 1.44 -13.37 -2.78
C LEU A 116 1.16 -13.21 -4.27
N THR A 117 0.26 -14.01 -4.86
CA THR A 117 -0.04 -13.85 -6.29
C THR A 117 -0.72 -12.52 -6.61
N ALA A 118 -1.28 -11.83 -5.61
CA ALA A 118 -1.84 -10.48 -5.76
C ALA A 118 -0.80 -9.37 -5.50
N THR A 119 0.39 -9.71 -4.97
CA THR A 119 1.41 -8.73 -4.57
C THR A 119 1.81 -7.75 -5.68
N PRO A 120 2.00 -8.15 -6.95
CA PRO A 120 2.35 -7.18 -7.99
C PRO A 120 1.31 -6.07 -8.16
N ALA A 121 0.03 -6.41 -8.12
CA ALA A 121 -1.07 -5.45 -8.21
C ALA A 121 -1.23 -4.64 -6.91
N ASN A 122 -0.92 -5.25 -5.76
CA ASN A 122 -0.98 -4.58 -4.45
C ASN A 122 0.11 -3.53 -4.30
N LEU A 123 1.35 -3.86 -4.66
CA LEU A 123 2.45 -2.90 -4.69
C LEU A 123 2.22 -1.80 -5.73
N ALA A 124 1.67 -2.15 -6.89
CA ALA A 124 1.34 -1.18 -7.93
C ALA A 124 0.29 -0.17 -7.48
N TYR A 125 -0.66 -0.56 -6.61
CA TYR A 125 -1.61 0.37 -6.01
C TYR A 125 -0.92 1.41 -5.11
N GLY A 126 0.06 0.99 -4.29
CA GLY A 126 0.85 1.93 -3.49
C GLY A 126 1.52 3.00 -4.36
N ILE A 127 2.12 2.59 -5.49
CA ILE A 127 2.70 3.52 -6.48
C ILE A 127 1.62 4.35 -7.18
N ALA A 128 0.40 3.82 -7.37
CA ALA A 128 -0.66 4.56 -8.03
C ALA A 128 -1.28 5.63 -7.13
N ALA A 129 -1.34 5.38 -5.81
CA ALA A 129 -2.00 6.22 -4.82
C ALA A 129 -1.08 7.28 -4.19
N PHE A 130 0.23 7.00 -4.10
CA PHE A 130 1.18 7.89 -3.43
C PHE A 130 1.31 9.25 -4.17
N PRO A 131 1.81 10.34 -3.55
CA PRO A 131 1.85 11.65 -4.21
C PRO A 131 2.86 11.71 -5.36
N TRP A 132 2.44 12.24 -6.52
CA TRP A 132 3.24 12.22 -7.76
C TRP A 132 4.58 12.93 -7.65
N THR A 133 4.66 14.02 -6.87
CA THR A 133 5.91 14.73 -6.62
C THR A 133 6.92 13.87 -5.86
N ARG A 134 6.46 13.14 -4.84
CA ARG A 134 7.33 12.24 -4.04
C ARG A 134 7.80 11.05 -4.88
N GLU A 135 6.93 10.49 -5.71
CA GLU A 135 7.30 9.39 -6.60
C GLU A 135 8.30 9.81 -7.66
N LEU A 136 8.15 10.99 -8.26
CA LEU A 136 9.14 11.49 -9.21
C LEU A 136 10.51 11.64 -8.55
N ILE A 137 10.58 12.10 -7.30
CA ILE A 137 11.84 12.17 -6.54
C ILE A 137 12.42 10.76 -6.36
N VAL A 138 11.62 9.78 -5.95
CA VAL A 138 12.07 8.38 -5.79
C VAL A 138 12.52 7.79 -7.12
N LEU A 139 11.77 8.00 -8.20
CA LEU A 139 12.07 7.48 -9.54
C LEU A 139 13.35 8.10 -10.10
N LEU A 140 13.51 9.42 -10.00
CA LEU A 140 14.73 10.10 -10.42
C LEU A 140 15.93 9.67 -9.58
N THR A 141 15.76 9.52 -8.28
CA THR A 141 16.82 9.01 -7.40
C THR A 141 17.21 7.59 -7.80
N PHE A 142 16.24 6.71 -8.01
CA PHE A 142 16.47 5.34 -8.47
C PHE A 142 17.22 5.33 -9.82
N TRP A 143 16.78 6.13 -10.78
CA TRP A 143 17.46 6.28 -12.07
C TRP A 143 18.90 6.75 -11.90
N LEU A 144 19.15 7.80 -11.10
CA LEU A 144 20.49 8.31 -10.82
C LEU A 144 21.38 7.25 -10.16
N LEU A 145 20.85 6.44 -9.25
CA LEU A 145 21.58 5.34 -8.60
C LEU A 145 21.95 4.22 -9.57
N LEU A 146 21.18 4.03 -10.65
CA LEU A 146 21.51 3.07 -11.71
C LEU A 146 22.58 3.62 -12.68
N LEU A 147 22.84 4.93 -12.69
CA LEU A 147 23.86 5.50 -13.55
C LEU A 147 25.27 5.08 -13.09
N ARG A 148 26.06 4.58 -14.04
CA ARG A 148 27.47 4.26 -13.83
C ARG A 148 28.33 5.53 -13.94
N ARG A 149 29.58 5.49 -13.45
CA ARG A 149 30.55 6.62 -13.50
C ARG A 149 30.73 7.28 -14.87
N ALA A 150 30.55 6.53 -15.96
CA ALA A 150 30.58 7.04 -17.33
C ALA A 150 29.38 6.47 -18.11
N PRO A 151 28.17 7.03 -17.89
CA PRO A 151 26.95 6.46 -18.48
C PRO A 151 26.91 6.77 -19.97
N ARG A 152 26.32 5.85 -20.75
CA ARG A 152 26.01 6.13 -22.15
C ARG A 152 24.69 6.88 -22.19
N TRP A 153 24.77 8.21 -22.21
CA TRP A 153 23.60 9.10 -22.08
C TRP A 153 22.37 8.73 -22.92
N PRO A 154 22.48 8.35 -24.21
CA PRO A 154 21.29 7.95 -24.98
C PRO A 154 20.53 6.77 -24.36
N TRP A 155 21.25 5.78 -23.82
CA TRP A 155 20.66 4.62 -23.17
C TRP A 155 20.17 4.91 -21.76
N ALA A 156 20.88 5.77 -21.03
CA ALA A 156 20.41 6.25 -19.73
C ALA A 156 19.08 7.02 -19.87
N LEU A 157 18.96 7.89 -20.88
CA LEU A 157 17.75 8.65 -21.16
C LEU A 157 16.62 7.75 -21.70
N LEU A 158 16.93 6.78 -22.57
CA LEU A 158 15.95 5.78 -22.99
C LEU A 158 15.42 4.97 -21.79
N GLY A 159 16.31 4.54 -20.90
CA GLY A 159 15.93 3.85 -19.67
C GLY A 159 15.05 4.71 -18.78
N LEU A 160 15.35 6.01 -18.63
CA LEU A 160 14.49 6.95 -17.91
C LEU A 160 13.10 7.07 -18.56
N ALA A 161 13.04 7.19 -19.89
CA ALA A 161 11.77 7.27 -20.61
C ALA A 161 10.92 6.02 -20.40
N VAL A 162 11.52 4.82 -20.49
CA VAL A 162 10.82 3.54 -20.23
C VAL A 162 10.38 3.44 -18.76
N LEU A 163 11.19 3.95 -17.82
CA LEU A 163 10.85 3.97 -16.40
C LEU A 163 9.65 4.89 -16.12
N LEU A 164 9.62 6.07 -16.73
CA LEU A 164 8.51 7.03 -16.64
C LEU A 164 7.23 6.46 -17.29
N ASP A 165 7.36 5.72 -18.38
CA ASP A 165 6.23 5.03 -19.02
C ASP A 165 5.63 3.95 -18.10
N GLY A 166 6.49 3.09 -17.52
CA GLY A 166 6.05 2.09 -16.52
C GLY A 166 5.36 2.72 -15.31
N TRP A 167 5.89 3.85 -14.83
CA TRP A 167 5.27 4.64 -13.78
C TRP A 167 3.89 5.18 -14.17
N LEU A 168 3.74 5.70 -15.39
CA LEU A 168 2.46 6.16 -15.90
C LEU A 168 1.45 5.02 -16.04
N ILE A 169 1.89 3.82 -16.43
CA ILE A 169 1.03 2.62 -16.48
C ILE A 169 0.48 2.30 -15.09
N PHE A 170 1.31 2.26 -14.05
CA PHE A 170 0.82 2.06 -12.67
C PHE A 170 -0.22 3.11 -12.30
N ARG A 171 0.07 4.37 -12.60
CA ARG A 171 -0.83 5.49 -12.33
C ARG A 171 -2.14 5.41 -13.06
N LEU A 172 -2.21 4.87 -14.27
CA LEU A 172 -3.46 4.81 -15.04
C LEU A 172 -4.24 3.53 -14.75
N ALA A 173 -3.55 2.42 -14.53
CA ALA A 173 -4.16 1.10 -14.46
C ALA A 173 -4.41 0.59 -13.04
N CYS A 174 -3.67 1.07 -12.02
CA CYS A 174 -3.67 0.45 -10.69
C CYS A 174 -4.23 1.35 -9.58
N ARG A 175 -5.08 2.34 -9.90
CA ARG A 175 -5.66 3.27 -8.90
C ARG A 175 -6.75 2.66 -8.01
N ASN A 176 -7.22 1.46 -8.32
CA ASN A 176 -8.34 0.86 -7.61
C ASN A 176 -7.87 0.15 -6.32
N PRO A 177 -8.31 0.60 -5.12
CA PRO A 177 -7.99 -0.07 -3.86
C PRO A 177 -8.73 -1.41 -3.69
N TRP A 178 -9.82 -1.61 -4.42
CA TRP A 178 -10.69 -2.79 -4.29
C TRP A 178 -10.11 -4.00 -5.06
N PRO A 179 -10.76 -5.18 -4.99
CA PRO A 179 -10.26 -6.38 -5.64
C PRO A 179 -9.87 -6.11 -7.10
N ALA A 180 -8.62 -6.43 -7.42
CA ALA A 180 -8.02 -6.09 -8.70
C ALA A 180 -8.82 -6.72 -9.85
N GLY A 181 -9.27 -5.89 -10.77
CA GLY A 181 -9.80 -6.35 -12.04
C GLY A 181 -8.69 -6.89 -12.94
N LEU A 182 -9.09 -7.43 -14.09
CA LEU A 182 -8.15 -7.85 -15.13
C LEU A 182 -7.23 -6.69 -15.54
N TRP A 183 -7.78 -5.49 -15.67
CA TRP A 183 -7.05 -4.28 -16.05
C TRP A 183 -5.98 -3.89 -15.03
N ASP A 184 -6.30 -3.91 -13.73
CA ASP A 184 -5.33 -3.60 -12.67
C ASP A 184 -4.16 -4.60 -12.68
N SER A 185 -4.46 -5.88 -12.90
CA SER A 185 -3.47 -6.95 -12.91
C SER A 185 -2.56 -6.89 -14.15
N VAL A 186 -3.14 -6.70 -15.34
CA VAL A 186 -2.38 -6.54 -16.59
C VAL A 186 -1.55 -5.27 -16.55
N GLY A 187 -2.13 -4.16 -16.09
CA GLY A 187 -1.44 -2.90 -15.90
C GLY A 187 -0.26 -3.02 -14.94
N ALA A 188 -0.44 -3.68 -13.80
CA ALA A 188 0.65 -3.93 -12.86
C ALA A 188 1.78 -4.73 -13.51
N LEU A 189 1.48 -5.83 -14.21
CA LEU A 189 2.49 -6.63 -14.90
C LEU A 189 3.24 -5.84 -15.98
N LEU A 190 2.52 -5.04 -16.78
CA LEU A 190 3.13 -4.19 -17.79
C LEU A 190 4.03 -3.12 -17.16
N GLY A 191 3.57 -2.44 -16.11
CA GLY A 191 4.35 -1.44 -15.39
C GLY A 191 5.64 -2.05 -14.80
N TRP A 192 5.54 -3.20 -14.13
CA TRP A 192 6.72 -3.91 -13.61
C TRP A 192 7.66 -4.38 -14.73
N GLY A 193 7.12 -4.82 -15.86
CA GLY A 193 7.89 -5.16 -17.06
C GLY A 193 8.69 -3.97 -17.60
N HIS A 194 8.10 -2.78 -17.63
CA HIS A 194 8.78 -1.54 -18.04
C HIS A 194 9.88 -1.14 -17.06
N VAL A 195 9.64 -1.24 -15.75
CA VAL A 195 10.67 -1.01 -14.72
C VAL A 195 11.86 -1.96 -14.93
N ALA A 196 11.60 -3.26 -15.14
CA ALA A 196 12.65 -4.24 -15.39
C ALA A 196 13.41 -3.95 -16.69
N ALA A 197 12.71 -3.64 -17.78
CA ALA A 197 13.31 -3.28 -19.06
C ALA A 197 14.20 -2.02 -18.94
N ALA A 198 13.74 -0.99 -18.23
CA ALA A 198 14.52 0.21 -17.96
C ALA A 198 15.83 -0.11 -17.23
N VAL A 199 15.78 -0.93 -16.18
CA VAL A 199 16.97 -1.38 -15.44
C VAL A 199 17.94 -2.12 -16.37
N LEU A 200 17.45 -3.04 -17.20
CA LEU A 200 18.27 -3.78 -18.15
C LEU A 200 18.92 -2.89 -19.21
N ILE A 201 18.20 -1.90 -19.73
CA ILE A 201 18.72 -0.91 -20.70
C ILE A 201 19.86 -0.09 -20.07
N ILE A 202 19.66 0.38 -18.83
CA ILE A 202 20.65 1.22 -18.14
C ILE A 202 21.91 0.42 -17.80
N LEU A 203 21.75 -0.81 -17.29
CA LEU A 203 22.88 -1.64 -16.83
C LEU A 203 23.61 -2.36 -17.97
N GLY A 204 22.88 -2.92 -18.95
CA GLY A 204 23.42 -3.79 -20.01
C GLY A 204 24.28 -3.06 -21.05
N THR A 205 24.22 -1.73 -21.10
CA THR A 205 24.96 -0.95 -22.11
C THR A 205 26.42 -0.64 -21.73
N GLY A 206 26.83 -1.05 -20.52
CA GLY A 206 28.17 -0.78 -19.95
C GLY A 206 29.25 -1.85 -20.19
N GLU A 207 28.93 -3.04 -20.67
CA GLU A 207 29.91 -4.15 -20.74
C GLU A 207 30.90 -4.06 -21.92
N ARG A 208 30.56 -3.35 -23.00
CA ARG A 208 31.36 -3.38 -24.24
C ARG A 208 32.66 -2.57 -24.25
N ARG A 209 33.04 -1.88 -23.16
CA ARG A 209 34.29 -1.08 -23.10
C ARG A 209 35.49 -1.78 -22.46
N ARG A 210 35.34 -2.97 -21.87
CA ARG A 210 36.46 -3.67 -21.19
C ARG A 210 37.32 -4.58 -22.08
N SER A 211 36.92 -4.86 -23.33
CA SER A 211 37.63 -5.83 -24.18
C SER A 211 38.60 -5.23 -25.22
N ARG A 212 39.02 -3.97 -25.09
CA ARG A 212 39.89 -3.29 -26.08
C ARG A 212 41.32 -2.96 -25.62
N PHE A 213 41.79 -3.51 -24.51
CA PHE A 213 43.21 -3.46 -24.19
C PHE A 213 43.81 -4.86 -24.35
N PRO A 214 44.55 -5.13 -25.44
CA PRO A 214 45.44 -6.29 -25.47
C PRO A 214 46.48 -6.09 -24.36
N HIS A 215 46.60 -7.07 -23.47
CA HIS A 215 47.74 -7.12 -22.55
C HIS A 215 49.03 -7.25 -23.40
N PRO A 216 50.10 -6.49 -23.07
CA PRO A 216 51.37 -6.53 -23.78
C PRO A 216 52.08 -7.88 -23.63
#